data_AF-A0A8S0TTY4-F1
#
_entry.id   AF-A0A8S0TTY4-F1
#
_cell.length_a   1.000
_cell.length_b   1.000
_cell.length_c   1.000
_cell.angle_alpha   90.00
_cell.angle_beta   90.00
_cell.angle_gamma   90.00
#
_symmetry.space_group_name_H-M   'P 1'
#
loop_
_entity.id
_entity.type
_entity.pdbx_description
1 polymer ?
#
loop_
_entity_poly.entity_id
_entity_poly.type
_entity_poly.pdbx_seq_one_letter_code
_entity_poly.pdbx_strand_id
1 'polypeptide(L)'
;MDKEKIEELKIQMHKRLNEAQEFIQQVPPIQLYAAIGVVLFTTFLFTIIRLFKRKSANTVVLTGLSGSGKTVLFYQLRDGSPHQGTVTSMEPNEGTFVLHSETTKKGKVKPVHLVDFPGHSRLRTKLDDFLPQAAAIIFVVDAVEFLPNCRAASEFLYDILTKANVVKKKIPLLLLCNKVDKITAHTKDFIRKQLEKEM
;
A
#
# COMPACT_ATOMS: atom_id res chain seq x y z
N MET A 1 47.24 -5.08 9.76
CA MET A 1 46.66 -4.48 10.98
C MET A 1 45.40 -5.22 11.47
N ASP A 2 45.00 -6.33 10.82
CA ASP A 2 43.75 -7.05 11.16
C ASP A 2 43.96 -8.36 11.96
N LYS A 3 45.16 -8.97 11.92
CA LYS A 3 45.40 -10.27 12.59
C LYS A 3 45.48 -10.18 14.11
N GLU A 4 46.11 -9.15 14.66
CA GLU A 4 46.20 -8.94 16.11
C GLU A 4 44.84 -8.64 16.74
N LYS A 5 44.00 -7.85 16.06
CA LYS A 5 42.62 -7.58 16.52
C LYS A 5 41.76 -8.85 16.57
N ILE A 6 41.95 -9.77 15.63
CA ILE A 6 41.23 -11.05 15.60
C ILE A 6 41.70 -11.97 16.74
N GLU A 7 43.00 -11.98 17.04
CA GLU A 7 43.60 -12.69 18.17
C GLU A 7 43.06 -12.16 19.51
N GLU A 8 43.06 -10.84 19.72
CA GLU A 8 42.50 -10.21 20.92
C GLU A 8 41.00 -10.53 21.09
N LEU A 9 40.23 -10.51 19.99
CA LEU A 9 38.81 -10.84 20.01
C LEU A 9 38.56 -12.30 20.41
N LYS A 10 39.41 -13.23 19.94
CA LYS A 10 39.34 -14.64 20.30
C LYS A 10 39.64 -14.87 21.78
N ILE A 11 40.66 -14.19 22.31
CA ILE A 11 41.05 -14.28 23.71
C ILE A 11 39.95 -13.72 24.61
N GLN A 12 39.37 -12.57 24.24
CA GLN A 12 38.23 -12.00 24.97
C GLN A 12 36.98 -12.90 24.92
N MET A 13 36.69 -13.52 23.77
CA MET A 13 35.59 -14.48 23.66
C MET A 13 35.81 -15.70 24.54
N HIS A 14 37.00 -16.30 24.53
CA HIS A 14 37.30 -17.48 25.37
C HIS A 14 37.19 -17.15 26.85
N LYS A 15 37.67 -15.97 27.28
CA LYS A 15 37.54 -15.53 28.67
C LYS A 15 36.08 -15.39 29.08
N ARG A 16 35.25 -14.77 28.26
CA ARG A 16 33.80 -14.65 28.52
C ARG A 16 33.06 -15.99 28.49
N LEU A 17 33.50 -16.93 27.65
CA LEU A 17 32.92 -18.26 27.58
C LEU A 17 33.19 -19.03 28.88
N ASN A 18 34.42 -18.95 29.38
CA ASN A 18 34.83 -19.60 30.62
C ASN A 18 34.12 -19.01 31.84
N GLU A 19 34.03 -17.68 31.93
CA GLU A 19 33.27 -16.98 32.97
C GLU A 19 31.79 -17.39 32.95
N ALA A 20 31.18 -17.50 31.76
CA ALA A 20 29.80 -17.97 31.63
C ALA A 20 29.64 -19.44 32.06
N GLN A 21 30.61 -20.29 31.78
CA GLN A 21 30.58 -21.71 32.11
C GLN A 21 30.67 -21.96 33.63
N GLU A 22 31.51 -21.18 34.34
CA GLU A 22 31.59 -21.22 35.81
C GLU A 22 30.29 -20.73 36.46
N PHE A 23 29.67 -19.68 35.92
CA PHE A 23 28.36 -19.21 36.37
C PHE A 23 27.25 -20.25 36.15
N ILE A 24 27.26 -20.97 35.03
CA ILE A 24 26.27 -22.01 34.73
C ILE A 24 26.38 -23.21 35.69
N GLN A 25 27.59 -23.54 36.16
CA GLN A 25 27.79 -24.63 37.12
C GLN A 25 27.35 -24.29 38.55
N GLN A 26 27.37 -23.01 38.94
CA GLN A 26 26.93 -22.57 40.28
C GLN A 26 25.40 -22.48 40.42
N VAL A 27 24.67 -22.39 39.30
CA VAL A 27 23.22 -22.22 39.29
C VAL A 27 22.53 -23.60 39.32
N PRO A 28 21.51 -23.82 40.17
CA PRO A 28 20.80 -25.09 40.21
C PRO A 28 20.12 -25.38 38.85
N PRO A 29 20.18 -26.63 38.35
CA PRO A 29 19.78 -26.97 36.98
C PRO A 29 18.32 -26.61 36.67
N ILE A 30 17.44 -26.67 37.67
CA ILE A 30 16.02 -26.33 37.53
C ILE A 30 15.81 -24.84 37.19
N GLN A 31 16.59 -23.93 37.78
CA GLN A 31 16.50 -22.49 37.49
C GLN A 31 17.02 -22.19 36.08
N LEU A 32 18.05 -22.92 35.63
CA LEU A 32 18.59 -22.79 34.28
C LEU A 32 17.58 -23.25 33.22
N TYR A 33 16.96 -24.42 33.41
CA TYR A 33 15.92 -24.91 32.49
C TYR A 33 14.69 -23.98 32.47
N ALA A 34 14.28 -23.45 33.62
CA ALA A 34 13.20 -22.49 33.71
C ALA A 34 13.53 -21.19 32.94
N ALA A 35 14.73 -20.64 33.13
CA ALA A 35 15.17 -19.42 32.43
C ALA A 35 15.23 -19.62 30.91
N ILE A 36 15.80 -20.74 30.44
CA ILE A 36 15.83 -21.08 29.01
C ILE A 36 14.41 -21.23 28.46
N GLY A 37 13.52 -21.91 29.19
CA GLY A 37 12.12 -22.05 28.82
C GLY A 37 11.40 -20.71 28.67
N VAL A 38 11.62 -19.78 29.59
CA VAL A 38 11.05 -18.42 29.52
C VAL A 38 11.59 -17.64 28.32
N VAL A 39 12.88 -17.72 28.02
CA VAL A 39 13.48 -17.05 26.85
C VAL A 39 12.93 -17.62 25.55
N LEU A 40 12.83 -18.94 25.42
CA LEU A 40 12.26 -19.59 24.24
C LEU A 40 10.78 -19.27 24.07
N PHE A 41 10.01 -19.27 25.16
CA PHE A 41 8.59 -18.93 25.12
C PHE A 41 8.35 -17.47 24.74
N THR A 42 9.13 -16.54 25.31
CA THR A 42 9.00 -15.10 25.00
C THR A 42 9.44 -14.78 23.57
N THR A 43 10.50 -15.41 23.06
CA THR A 43 10.92 -15.25 21.66
C THR A 43 9.90 -15.85 20.70
N PHE A 44 9.35 -17.02 21.00
CA PHE A 44 8.27 -17.66 20.22
C PHE A 44 6.99 -16.80 20.22
N LEU A 45 6.59 -16.27 21.37
CA LEU A 45 5.43 -15.40 21.47
C LEU A 45 5.65 -14.09 20.69
N PHE A 46 6.85 -13.51 20.78
CA PHE A 46 7.19 -12.28 20.06
C PHE A 46 7.19 -12.48 18.53
N THR A 47 7.72 -13.61 18.04
CA THR A 47 7.68 -13.93 16.60
C THR A 47 6.26 -14.16 16.12
N ILE A 48 5.43 -14.86 16.89
CA ILE A 48 3.99 -15.03 16.63
C ILE A 48 3.30 -13.67 16.53
N ILE A 49 3.44 -12.82 17.56
CA ILE A 49 2.80 -11.50 17.58
C ILE A 49 3.25 -10.66 16.37
N ARG A 50 4.53 -10.76 15.98
CA ARG A 50 5.06 -10.06 14.82
C ARG A 50 4.51 -10.60 13.50
N LEU A 51 4.28 -11.90 13.38
CA LEU A 51 3.62 -12.53 12.22
C LEU A 51 2.15 -12.11 12.10
N PHE A 52 1.44 -12.02 13.21
CA PHE A 52 0.03 -11.60 13.24
C PHE A 52 -0.16 -10.08 13.12
N LYS A 53 0.93 -9.30 13.20
CA LYS A 53 0.87 -7.84 13.04
C LYS A 53 0.54 -7.50 11.60
N ARG A 54 -0.73 -7.16 11.35
CA ARG A 54 -1.22 -6.73 10.03
C ARG A 54 -0.39 -5.55 9.51
N LYS A 55 0.07 -5.64 8.26
CA LYS A 55 0.64 -4.49 7.54
C LYS A 55 -0.41 -3.37 7.50
N SER A 56 0.00 -2.16 7.86
CA SER A 56 -0.88 -0.98 7.79
C SER A 56 -1.24 -0.71 6.33
N ALA A 57 -2.53 -0.50 6.07
CA ALA A 57 -3.01 -0.09 4.75
C ALA A 57 -2.51 1.34 4.48
N ASN A 58 -1.55 1.48 3.56
CA ASN A 58 -0.99 2.77 3.12
C ASN A 58 -1.15 2.97 1.61
N THR A 59 -1.82 2.05 0.93
CA THR A 59 -1.93 2.03 -0.53
C THR A 59 -3.15 2.82 -0.99
N VAL A 60 -2.98 3.76 -1.91
CA VAL A 60 -4.09 4.42 -2.61
C VAL A 60 -4.20 3.81 -3.99
N VAL A 61 -5.37 3.30 -4.34
CA VAL A 61 -5.59 2.63 -5.63
C VAL A 61 -6.33 3.55 -6.58
N LEU A 62 -5.71 3.88 -7.71
CA LEU A 62 -6.36 4.56 -8.84
C LEU A 62 -7.01 3.50 -9.73
N THR A 63 -8.32 3.64 -9.96
CA THR A 63 -9.09 2.73 -10.80
C THR A 63 -10.15 3.51 -11.57
N GLY A 64 -10.79 2.88 -12.55
CA GLY A 64 -11.75 3.51 -13.47
C GLY A 64 -11.58 3.04 -14.91
N LEU A 65 -12.48 3.46 -15.80
CA LEU A 65 -12.49 3.00 -17.19
C LEU A 65 -11.22 3.35 -17.97
N SER A 66 -10.90 2.58 -19.00
CA SER A 66 -9.82 2.91 -19.93
C SER A 66 -10.06 4.29 -20.55
N GLY A 67 -8.98 5.08 -20.72
CA GLY A 67 -9.09 6.44 -21.27
C GLY A 67 -9.49 7.52 -20.27
N SER A 68 -9.83 7.21 -19.01
CA SER A 68 -10.19 8.23 -18.00
C SER A 68 -9.02 9.09 -17.50
N GLY A 69 -7.78 8.72 -17.84
CA GLY A 69 -6.57 9.50 -17.50
C GLY A 69 -5.86 9.10 -16.20
N LYS A 70 -6.09 7.87 -15.70
CA LYS A 70 -5.45 7.35 -14.48
C LYS A 70 -3.92 7.42 -14.51
N THR A 71 -3.30 6.96 -15.59
CA THR A 71 -1.84 6.91 -15.75
C THR A 71 -1.23 8.30 -15.88
N VAL A 72 -1.90 9.23 -16.58
CA VAL A 72 -1.50 10.65 -16.62
C VAL A 72 -1.53 11.24 -15.22
N LEU A 73 -2.60 10.99 -14.46
CA LEU A 73 -2.72 11.45 -13.07
C LEU A 73 -1.61 10.86 -12.17
N PHE A 74 -1.27 9.59 -12.35
CA PHE A 74 -0.18 8.93 -11.62
C PHE A 74 1.16 9.64 -11.84
N TYR A 75 1.55 9.87 -13.11
CA TYR A 75 2.79 10.56 -13.42
C TYR A 75 2.78 12.03 -13.00
N GLN A 76 1.64 12.70 -13.11
CA GLN A 76 1.51 14.08 -12.64
C GLN A 76 1.69 14.19 -11.12
N LEU A 77 1.20 13.23 -10.34
CA LEU A 77 1.40 13.20 -8.90
C LEU A 77 2.84 12.84 -8.50
N ARG A 78 3.48 11.93 -9.24
CA ARG A 78 4.85 11.44 -8.97
C ARG A 78 5.92 12.44 -9.41
N ASP A 79 5.84 12.90 -10.65
CA ASP A 79 6.91 13.62 -11.35
C ASP A 79 6.55 15.09 -11.62
N GLY A 80 5.31 15.52 -11.34
CA GLY A 80 4.83 16.88 -11.63
C GLY A 80 4.57 17.15 -13.12
N SER A 81 4.72 16.14 -13.98
CA SER A 81 4.56 16.24 -15.43
C SER A 81 3.71 15.09 -15.97
N PRO A 82 2.76 15.36 -16.90
CA PRO A 82 1.91 14.32 -17.49
C PRO A 82 2.68 13.31 -18.37
N HIS A 83 3.95 13.58 -18.68
CA HIS A 83 4.77 12.88 -19.69
C HIS A 83 4.15 12.94 -21.10
N GLN A 84 4.97 12.84 -22.15
CA GLN A 84 4.47 12.96 -23.53
C GLN A 84 3.71 11.71 -23.97
N GLY A 85 2.39 11.72 -23.78
CA GLY A 85 1.47 10.69 -24.26
C GLY A 85 1.56 9.37 -23.48
N THR A 86 0.44 8.97 -22.87
CA THR A 86 0.33 7.65 -22.23
C THR A 86 -0.44 6.69 -23.11
N VAL A 87 0.07 5.46 -23.25
CA VAL A 87 -0.65 4.35 -23.87
C VAL A 87 -1.44 3.57 -22.82
N THR A 88 -2.27 2.63 -23.24
CA THR A 88 -3.06 1.79 -22.32
C THR A 88 -2.15 0.90 -21.47
N SER A 89 -2.19 1.07 -20.15
CA SER A 89 -1.48 0.23 -19.19
C SER A 89 -1.95 -1.22 -19.27
N MET A 90 -1.01 -2.15 -19.45
CA MET A 90 -1.25 -3.61 -19.42
C MET A 90 -0.92 -4.23 -18.06
N GLU A 91 -0.08 -3.56 -17.26
CA GLU A 91 0.31 -3.96 -15.91
C GLU A 91 0.03 -2.81 -14.92
N PRO A 92 -0.24 -3.12 -13.63
CA PRO A 92 -0.36 -2.09 -12.60
C PRO A 92 0.95 -1.34 -12.40
N ASN A 93 0.91 0.00 -12.41
CA ASN A 93 2.07 0.81 -12.06
C ASN A 93 2.04 1.13 -10.56
N GLU A 94 3.13 0.88 -9.87
CA GLU A 94 3.26 1.20 -8.44
C GLU A 94 4.32 2.28 -8.23
N GLY A 95 4.04 3.21 -7.31
CA GLY A 95 4.98 4.24 -6.93
C GLY A 95 4.79 4.63 -5.47
N THR A 96 5.87 4.54 -4.70
CA THR A 96 5.91 5.14 -3.36
C THR A 96 6.60 6.49 -3.47
N PHE A 97 5.84 7.57 -3.28
CA PHE A 97 6.39 8.91 -3.34
C PHE A 97 5.77 9.81 -2.28
N VAL A 98 6.51 10.87 -1.97
CA VAL A 98 6.02 11.94 -1.12
C VAL A 98 5.14 12.85 -1.97
N LEU A 99 3.90 13.07 -1.55
CA LEU A 99 3.05 14.04 -2.21
C LEU A 99 3.66 15.44 -2.04
N HIS A 100 3.74 16.20 -3.13
CA HIS A 100 4.23 17.58 -3.12
C HIS A 100 3.51 18.45 -2.09
N SER A 101 2.21 18.20 -1.83
CA SER A 101 1.40 18.89 -0.82
C SER A 101 1.80 18.61 0.64
N GLU A 102 2.50 17.51 0.92
CA GLU A 102 3.04 17.23 2.26
C GLU A 102 4.38 17.92 2.52
N THR A 103 5.17 18.21 1.47
CA THR A 103 6.48 18.87 1.63
C THR A 103 6.36 20.28 2.22
N THR A 104 5.23 20.95 2.02
CA THR A 104 4.95 22.29 2.54
C THR A 104 4.41 22.31 3.97
N LYS A 105 3.98 21.17 4.51
CA LYS A 105 3.47 21.09 5.90
C LYS A 105 4.63 20.79 6.85
N LYS A 106 4.78 21.61 7.90
CA LYS A 106 5.72 21.35 9.00
C LYS A 106 5.26 20.11 9.79
N GLY A 107 5.72 18.92 9.40
CA GLY A 107 5.35 17.65 10.02
C GLY A 107 6.16 16.46 9.49
N LYS A 108 5.89 15.25 10.03
CA LYS A 108 6.48 14.01 9.51
C LYS A 108 5.87 13.71 8.15
N VAL A 109 6.65 13.90 7.10
CA VAL A 109 6.31 13.56 5.73
C VAL A 109 6.13 12.05 5.63
N LYS A 110 4.93 11.60 5.26
CA LYS A 110 4.64 10.18 5.07
C LYS A 110 4.59 9.86 3.58
N PRO A 111 5.44 8.95 3.09
CA PRO A 111 5.34 8.53 1.71
C PRO A 111 4.01 7.79 1.49
N VAL A 112 3.33 8.12 0.40
CA VAL A 112 2.09 7.46 -0.03
C VAL A 112 2.47 6.43 -1.09
N HIS A 113 1.95 5.20 -0.96
CA HIS A 113 2.05 4.20 -2.00
C HIS A 113 0.83 4.33 -2.90
N LEU A 114 1.05 4.75 -4.14
CA LEU A 114 0.01 4.91 -5.15
C LEU A 114 0.12 3.76 -6.16
N VAL A 115 -1.02 3.17 -6.51
CA VAL A 115 -1.11 2.10 -7.51
C VAL A 115 -2.06 2.55 -8.61
N ASP A 116 -1.56 2.68 -9.84
CA ASP A 116 -2.36 2.88 -11.04
C ASP A 116 -2.77 1.52 -11.61
N PHE A 117 -4.08 1.26 -11.60
CA PHE A 117 -4.63 -0.01 -12.04
C PHE A 117 -5.24 0.07 -13.45
N PRO A 118 -4.96 -0.91 -14.35
CA PRO A 118 -5.52 -0.94 -15.69
C PRO A 118 -7.06 -0.93 -15.73
N GLY A 119 -7.63 -0.10 -16.60
CA GLY A 119 -9.10 0.04 -16.73
C GLY A 119 -9.79 -1.00 -17.61
N HIS A 120 -9.03 -1.81 -18.34
CA HIS A 120 -9.57 -2.80 -19.27
C HIS A 120 -10.28 -3.92 -18.51
N SER A 121 -11.48 -4.28 -18.94
CA SER A 121 -12.34 -5.31 -18.32
C SER A 121 -11.62 -6.59 -17.89
N ARG A 122 -10.78 -7.18 -18.76
CA ARG A 122 -10.02 -8.41 -18.50
C ARG A 122 -9.02 -8.31 -17.35
N LEU A 123 -8.51 -7.12 -17.07
CA LEU A 123 -7.50 -6.91 -16.04
C LEU A 123 -8.13 -6.59 -14.67
N ARG A 124 -9.43 -6.27 -14.61
CA ARG A 124 -10.15 -5.90 -13.37
C ARG A 124 -10.13 -6.96 -12.27
N THR A 125 -9.96 -8.24 -12.62
CA THR A 125 -9.86 -9.34 -11.65
C THR A 125 -8.60 -9.22 -10.78
N LYS A 126 -7.48 -8.75 -11.34
CA LYS A 126 -6.24 -8.51 -10.57
C LYS A 126 -6.38 -7.37 -9.56
N LEU A 127 -7.46 -6.59 -9.59
CA LEU A 127 -7.71 -5.51 -8.62
C LEU A 127 -7.91 -6.09 -7.21
N ASP A 128 -8.42 -7.32 -7.12
CA ASP A 128 -8.70 -8.00 -5.85
C ASP A 128 -7.46 -8.25 -5.00
N ASP A 129 -6.28 -8.30 -5.62
CA ASP A 129 -5.00 -8.46 -4.93
C ASP A 129 -4.58 -7.16 -4.20
N PHE A 130 -5.03 -6.00 -4.68
CA PHE A 130 -4.66 -4.69 -4.16
C PHE A 130 -5.66 -4.13 -3.13
N LEU A 131 -6.94 -4.48 -3.25
CA LEU A 131 -8.00 -4.02 -2.33
C LEU A 131 -7.76 -4.36 -0.85
N PRO A 132 -7.19 -5.53 -0.48
CA PRO A 132 -6.82 -5.81 0.90
C PRO A 132 -5.77 -4.84 1.47
N GLN A 133 -4.96 -4.19 0.65
CA GLN A 133 -3.90 -3.27 1.09
C GLN A 133 -4.32 -1.80 0.97
N ALA A 134 -5.45 -1.54 0.30
CA ALA A 134 -5.95 -0.21 0.01
C ALA A 134 -6.41 0.52 1.29
N ALA A 135 -5.85 1.71 1.50
CA ALA A 135 -6.27 2.71 2.47
C ALA A 135 -7.38 3.60 1.90
N ALA A 136 -7.35 3.85 0.58
CA ALA A 136 -8.36 4.61 -0.14
C ALA A 136 -8.42 4.16 -1.61
N ILE A 137 -9.59 4.35 -2.22
CA ILE A 137 -9.81 4.07 -3.65
C ILE A 137 -10.17 5.40 -4.33
N ILE A 138 -9.52 5.69 -5.45
CA ILE A 138 -9.85 6.84 -6.30
C ILE A 138 -10.41 6.28 -7.60
N PHE A 139 -11.69 6.50 -7.84
CA PHE A 139 -12.39 6.12 -9.06
C PHE A 139 -12.38 7.29 -10.03
N VAL A 140 -11.58 7.18 -11.10
CA VAL A 140 -11.36 8.24 -12.10
C VAL A 140 -12.33 8.06 -13.25
N VAL A 141 -13.16 9.09 -13.47
CA VAL A 141 -14.16 9.17 -14.54
C VAL A 141 -13.76 10.25 -15.53
N ASP A 142 -13.94 9.97 -16.82
CA ASP A 142 -13.83 11.00 -17.85
C ASP A 142 -15.10 11.86 -17.86
N ALA A 143 -14.98 13.14 -17.52
CA ALA A 143 -16.12 14.05 -17.50
C ALA A 143 -16.61 14.45 -18.90
N VAL A 144 -15.80 14.24 -19.94
CA VAL A 144 -16.12 14.61 -21.33
C VAL A 144 -16.90 13.51 -22.02
N GLU A 145 -16.40 12.28 -21.93
CA GLU A 145 -17.03 11.10 -22.55
C GLU A 145 -17.82 10.29 -21.52
N PHE A 146 -18.51 10.97 -20.61
CA PHE A 146 -19.22 10.32 -19.51
C PHE A 146 -20.48 9.58 -19.98
N LEU A 147 -21.37 10.25 -20.74
CA LEU A 147 -22.66 9.69 -21.16
C LEU A 147 -22.58 8.33 -21.87
N PRO A 148 -21.76 8.14 -22.92
CA PRO A 148 -21.67 6.84 -23.60
C PRO A 148 -21.09 5.75 -22.71
N ASN A 149 -20.22 6.13 -21.76
CA ASN A 149 -19.53 5.21 -20.87
C ASN A 149 -20.23 5.05 -19.51
N CYS A 150 -21.34 5.75 -19.27
CA CYS A 150 -21.97 5.84 -17.96
C CYS A 150 -22.33 4.47 -17.41
N ARG A 151 -22.99 3.63 -18.22
CA ARG A 151 -23.36 2.27 -17.85
C ARG A 151 -22.14 1.43 -17.43
N ALA A 152 -21.09 1.44 -18.25
CA ALA A 152 -19.87 0.68 -17.98
C ALA A 152 -19.12 1.20 -16.73
N ALA A 153 -19.19 2.51 -16.48
CA ALA A 153 -18.61 3.13 -15.30
C ALA A 153 -19.40 2.78 -14.03
N SER A 154 -20.73 2.83 -14.08
CA SER A 154 -21.62 2.46 -12.98
C SER A 154 -21.48 0.99 -12.62
N GLU A 155 -21.49 0.09 -13.60
CA GLU A 155 -21.27 -1.35 -13.38
C GLU A 155 -19.92 -1.59 -12.71
N PHE A 156 -18.86 -0.96 -13.20
CA PHE A 156 -17.54 -1.12 -12.59
C PHE A 156 -17.45 -0.54 -11.17
N LEU A 157 -18.08 0.61 -10.94
CA LEU A 157 -18.15 1.22 -9.61
C LEU A 157 -18.95 0.34 -8.63
N TYR A 158 -20.07 -0.23 -9.09
CA TYR A 158 -20.89 -1.18 -8.33
C TYR A 158 -20.09 -2.43 -7.96
N ASP A 159 -19.35 -3.03 -8.91
CA ASP A 159 -18.46 -4.16 -8.66
C ASP A 159 -17.42 -3.83 -7.58
N ILE A 160 -16.84 -2.62 -7.59
CA ILE A 160 -15.86 -2.22 -6.57
C ILE A 160 -16.54 -2.06 -5.20
N LEU A 161 -17.69 -1.40 -5.14
CA LEU A 161 -18.39 -1.12 -3.89
C LEU A 161 -18.96 -2.38 -3.21
N THR A 162 -19.33 -3.40 -4.00
CA THR A 162 -19.87 -4.66 -3.49
C THR A 162 -18.81 -5.66 -3.02
N LYS A 163 -17.53 -5.44 -3.35
CA LYS A 163 -16.43 -6.33 -2.94
C LYS A 163 -16.32 -6.43 -1.42
N ALA A 164 -16.23 -7.66 -0.92
CA ALA A 164 -16.18 -7.96 0.51
C ALA A 164 -15.04 -7.22 1.24
N ASN A 165 -13.88 -7.03 0.61
CA ASN A 165 -12.76 -6.31 1.21
C ASN A 165 -13.07 -4.82 1.43
N VAL A 166 -13.74 -4.19 0.47
CA VAL A 166 -14.13 -2.77 0.52
C VAL A 166 -15.17 -2.55 1.61
N VAL A 167 -16.21 -3.40 1.65
CA VAL A 167 -17.29 -3.33 2.63
C VAL A 167 -16.79 -3.60 4.05
N LYS A 168 -16.03 -4.69 4.25
CA LYS A 168 -15.52 -5.08 5.58
C LYS A 168 -14.61 -4.03 6.19
N LYS A 169 -13.77 -3.38 5.37
CA LYS A 169 -12.82 -2.34 5.82
C LYS A 169 -13.39 -0.93 5.78
N LYS A 170 -14.56 -0.73 5.19
CA LYS A 170 -15.15 0.59 4.92
C LYS A 170 -14.14 1.52 4.25
N ILE A 171 -13.53 1.05 3.17
CA ILE A 171 -12.47 1.80 2.47
C ILE A 171 -13.09 3.08 1.88
N PRO A 172 -12.55 4.27 2.18
CA PRO A 172 -13.05 5.52 1.60
C PRO A 172 -12.84 5.52 0.09
N LEU A 173 -13.88 5.94 -0.65
CA LEU A 173 -13.87 6.06 -2.10
C LEU A 173 -14.01 7.53 -2.50
N LEU A 174 -13.10 8.00 -3.37
CA LEU A 174 -13.15 9.31 -4.00
C LEU A 174 -13.55 9.15 -5.46
N LEU A 175 -14.65 9.78 -5.86
CA LEU A 175 -15.03 9.92 -7.26
C LEU A 175 -14.32 11.14 -7.86
N LEU A 176 -13.36 10.91 -8.75
CA LEU A 176 -12.57 11.97 -9.39
C LEU A 176 -13.04 12.16 -10.84
N CYS A 177 -13.66 13.31 -11.11
CA CYS A 177 -14.08 13.70 -12.46
C CYS A 177 -12.91 14.40 -13.15
N ASN A 178 -12.31 13.73 -14.14
CA ASN A 178 -11.13 14.20 -14.87
C ASN A 178 -11.50 14.84 -16.21
N LYS A 179 -10.53 15.50 -16.86
CA LYS A 179 -10.67 16.20 -18.15
C LYS A 179 -11.63 17.41 -18.14
N VAL A 180 -11.70 18.09 -17.00
CA VAL A 180 -12.53 19.29 -16.79
C VAL A 180 -12.01 20.53 -17.54
N ASP A 181 -10.82 20.44 -18.13
CA ASP A 181 -10.23 21.45 -19.01
C ASP A 181 -10.98 21.60 -20.34
N LYS A 182 -11.74 20.58 -20.76
CA LYS A 182 -12.54 20.64 -21.99
C LYS A 182 -13.91 21.27 -21.75
N ILE A 183 -14.36 22.11 -22.69
CA ILE A 183 -15.64 22.85 -22.62
C ILE A 183 -16.84 21.90 -22.53
N THR A 184 -16.73 20.70 -23.10
CA THR A 184 -17.78 19.68 -23.12
C THR A 184 -17.81 18.80 -21.86
N ALA A 185 -17.03 19.13 -20.82
CA ALA A 185 -17.01 18.37 -19.59
C ALA A 185 -18.31 18.57 -18.78
N HIS A 186 -18.88 17.46 -18.31
CA HIS A 186 -20.03 17.46 -17.42
C HIS A 186 -19.66 17.89 -16.00
N THR A 187 -20.62 18.49 -15.28
CA THR A 187 -20.42 18.88 -13.88
C THR A 187 -20.38 17.66 -12.95
N LYS A 188 -19.64 17.79 -11.85
CA LYS A 188 -19.54 16.75 -10.81
C LYS A 188 -20.92 16.30 -10.28
N ASP A 189 -21.87 17.22 -10.16
CA ASP A 189 -23.21 16.93 -9.63
C ASP A 189 -24.06 16.17 -10.64
N PHE A 190 -23.90 16.47 -11.93
CA PHE A 190 -24.54 15.70 -13.01
C PHE A 190 -24.02 14.26 -13.05
N ILE A 191 -22.69 14.10 -13.03
CA ILE A 191 -22.05 12.77 -13.04
C ILE A 191 -22.49 11.96 -11.82
N ARG A 192 -22.50 12.55 -10.63
CA ARG A 192 -22.98 11.89 -9.40
C ARG A 192 -24.41 11.40 -9.55
N LYS A 193 -25.35 12.29 -9.90
CA LYS A 193 -26.77 11.94 -10.03
C LYS A 193 -27.01 10.84 -11.06
N GLN A 194 -26.27 10.87 -12.16
CA GLN A 194 -26.42 9.89 -13.22
C GLN A 194 -25.80 8.53 -12.84
N LEU A 195 -24.65 8.51 -12.16
CA LEU A 195 -24.10 7.26 -11.60
C LEU A 195 -25.07 6.66 -10.58
N GLU A 196 -25.59 7.47 -9.66
CA GLU A 196 -26.58 7.03 -8.65
C GLU A 196 -27.87 6.50 -9.28
N LYS A 197 -28.27 7.00 -10.45
CA LYS A 197 -29.47 6.53 -11.17
C LYS A 197 -29.26 5.19 -11.87
N GLU A 198 -28.05 4.92 -12.35
CA GLU A 198 -27.70 3.71 -13.11
C GLU A 198 -27.25 2.55 -12.22
N MET A 199 -26.88 2.83 -10.97
CA MET A 199 -26.50 1.86 -9.95
C MET A 199 -27.72 1.30 -9.22
#